data_AF-A0A6L7MMP4-F1
#
_entry.id   AF-A0A6L7MMP4-F1
#
_cell.length_a   1.000
_cell.length_b   1.000
_cell.length_c   1.000
_cell.angle_alpha   90.00
_cell.angle_beta   90.00
_cell.angle_gamma   90.00
#
_symmetry.space_group_name_H-M   'P 1'
#
loop_
_entity.id
_entity.type
_entity.pdbx_description
1 polymer ?
#
loop_
_entity_poly.entity_id
_entity_poly.type
_entity_poly.pdbx_seq_one_letter_code
_entity_poly.pdbx_strand_id
1 'polypeptide(L)'
;MDTLYKCVRPEIALKCIPEVGNGTLRATQPAALNDPFECAIVPIYVMTEESKENCELAKVLTDINENNPVSEEEVHRARRLYGSLFTSRLVSEQLSTRFGIVSFASDPLHPLMWSHYTTDGSGFVIGYNFEHLKRLAEVNGFLRKVEYSSRPGLITGPVVLVSPESNLPILLSMKSEHWSYEGE
;
A
#
# COMPACT_ATOMS: atom_id res chain seq x y z
N MET A 1 -0.51 -13.26 19.88
CA MET A 1 -0.96 -13.74 18.57
C MET A 1 0.28 -14.19 17.86
N ASP A 2 0.44 -15.49 17.65
CA ASP A 2 1.77 -16.06 17.42
C ASP A 2 2.00 -16.38 15.95
N THR A 3 0.91 -16.44 15.17
CA THR A 3 0.91 -16.75 13.73
C THR A 3 -0.04 -15.82 12.99
N LEU A 4 0.41 -15.33 11.84
CA LEU A 4 -0.40 -14.61 10.85
C LEU A 4 -0.55 -15.48 9.60
N TYR A 5 -1.66 -15.33 8.87
CA TYR A 5 -2.00 -16.24 7.79
C TYR A 5 -2.06 -15.54 6.45
N LYS A 6 -1.66 -16.23 5.38
CA LYS A 6 -1.88 -15.76 4.01
C LYS A 6 -2.54 -16.86 3.20
N CYS A 7 -3.72 -16.56 2.67
CA CYS A 7 -4.38 -17.42 1.69
C CYS A 7 -3.69 -17.22 0.33
N VAL A 8 -3.38 -18.31 -0.36
CA VAL A 8 -2.72 -18.27 -1.66
C VAL A 8 -3.25 -19.36 -2.59
N ARG A 9 -3.24 -19.05 -3.89
CA ARG A 9 -3.47 -20.04 -4.95
C ARG A 9 -2.32 -21.06 -5.02
N PRO A 10 -2.57 -22.30 -5.46
CA PRO A 10 -1.55 -23.35 -5.58
C PRO A 10 -0.27 -22.92 -6.30
N GLU A 11 -0.40 -22.19 -7.41
CA GLU A 11 0.73 -21.71 -8.21
C GLU A 11 1.60 -20.67 -7.48
N ILE A 12 1.05 -19.97 -6.49
CA ILE A 12 1.78 -19.03 -5.64
C ILE A 12 2.40 -19.78 -4.47
N ALA A 13 1.70 -20.75 -3.88
CA ALA A 13 2.21 -21.56 -2.78
C ALA A 13 3.55 -22.22 -3.14
N LEU A 14 3.64 -22.83 -4.33
CA LEU A 14 4.86 -23.46 -4.83
C LEU A 14 6.04 -22.49 -5.02
N LYS A 15 5.76 -21.21 -5.28
CA LYS A 15 6.80 -20.17 -5.41
C LYS A 15 7.25 -19.65 -4.04
N CYS A 16 6.31 -19.56 -3.11
CA CYS A 16 6.57 -19.09 -1.75
C CYS A 16 7.27 -20.14 -0.88
N ILE A 17 6.97 -21.42 -1.09
CA ILE A 17 7.54 -22.55 -0.35
C ILE A 17 8.20 -23.48 -1.37
N PRO A 18 9.47 -23.22 -1.74
CA PRO A 18 10.20 -24.11 -2.64
C PRO A 18 10.54 -25.42 -1.94
N GLU A 19 10.72 -26.50 -2.72
CA GLU A 19 11.16 -27.80 -2.20
C GLU A 19 12.56 -27.74 -1.56
N VAL A 20 13.41 -26.83 -2.06
CA VAL A 20 14.78 -26.62 -1.59
C VAL A 20 15.06 -25.12 -1.50
N GLY A 21 15.73 -24.70 -0.44
CA GLY A 21 16.17 -23.31 -0.23
C GLY A 21 15.24 -22.51 0.68
N ASN A 22 15.33 -21.19 0.59
CA ASN A 22 14.58 -20.27 1.43
C ASN A 22 13.22 -19.96 0.81
N GLY A 23 12.19 -19.92 1.66
CA GLY A 23 10.87 -19.43 1.25
C GLY A 23 10.90 -17.95 0.86
N THR A 24 9.93 -17.54 0.05
CA THR A 24 9.77 -16.16 -0.40
C THR A 24 8.41 -15.60 0.03
N LEU A 25 8.37 -14.30 0.31
CA LEU A 25 7.14 -13.56 0.56
C LEU A 25 6.78 -12.78 -0.70
N ARG A 26 5.58 -13.04 -1.23
CA ARG A 26 5.04 -12.26 -2.34
C ARG A 26 4.40 -10.98 -1.80
N ALA A 27 4.98 -9.85 -2.16
CA ALA A 27 4.36 -8.54 -2.01
C ALA A 27 3.58 -8.16 -3.28
N THR A 28 2.49 -7.42 -3.11
CA THR A 28 1.64 -6.92 -4.19
C THR A 28 1.76 -5.41 -4.26
N GLN A 29 1.95 -4.85 -5.45
CA GLN A 29 1.99 -3.41 -5.63
C GLN A 29 0.63 -2.80 -5.22
N PRO A 30 0.59 -1.66 -4.51
CA PRO A 30 -0.64 -0.97 -4.15
C PRO A 30 -1.69 -0.89 -5.26
N ALA A 31 -1.31 -0.46 -6.47
CA ALA A 31 -2.21 -0.38 -7.62
C ALA A 31 -2.77 -1.73 -8.14
N ALA A 32 -2.26 -2.87 -7.65
CA ALA A 32 -2.71 -4.22 -8.01
C ALA A 32 -3.54 -4.89 -6.90
N LEU A 33 -3.81 -4.20 -5.79
CA LEU A 33 -4.71 -4.66 -4.75
C LEU A 33 -6.18 -4.50 -5.17
N ASN A 34 -7.06 -5.20 -4.45
CA ASN A 34 -8.50 -5.30 -4.76
C ASN A 34 -9.31 -4.06 -4.36
N ASP A 35 -8.83 -3.25 -3.40
CA ASP A 35 -9.50 -1.99 -3.03
C ASP A 35 -9.19 -0.91 -4.08
N PRO A 36 -10.19 -0.39 -4.81
CA PRO A 36 -9.98 0.70 -5.78
C PRO A 36 -9.52 2.01 -5.13
N PHE A 37 -9.67 2.14 -3.80
CA PHE A 37 -9.22 3.29 -3.02
C PHE A 37 -7.96 2.99 -2.19
N GLU A 38 -7.29 1.87 -2.44
CA GLU A 38 -6.03 1.53 -1.80
C GLU A 38 -5.01 2.65 -1.96
N CYS A 39 -4.45 3.14 -0.85
CA CYS A 39 -3.52 4.27 -0.83
C CYS A 39 -4.05 5.55 -1.51
N ALA A 40 -5.37 5.70 -1.70
CA ALA A 40 -5.94 6.91 -2.28
C ALA A 40 -5.70 8.09 -1.36
N ILE A 41 -5.52 9.29 -1.93
CA ILE A 41 -5.32 10.52 -1.17
C ILE A 41 -6.29 11.57 -1.66
N VAL A 42 -6.97 12.22 -0.72
CA VAL A 42 -7.77 13.41 -0.99
C VAL A 42 -6.95 14.64 -0.60
N PRO A 43 -6.35 15.34 -1.58
CA PRO A 43 -5.58 16.54 -1.27
C PRO A 43 -6.51 17.67 -0.83
N ILE A 44 -6.19 18.33 0.29
CA ILE A 44 -6.81 19.58 0.71
C ILE A 44 -5.79 20.70 0.51
N TYR A 45 -5.87 21.35 -0.65
CA TYR A 45 -4.96 22.43 -1.02
C TYR A 45 -5.29 23.72 -0.23
N VAL A 46 -4.26 24.36 0.32
CA VAL A 46 -4.38 25.66 1.01
C VAL A 46 -3.41 26.71 0.42
N MET A 47 -2.64 26.36 -0.62
CA MET A 47 -1.65 27.28 -1.19
C MET A 47 -2.25 28.16 -2.28
N THR A 48 -1.78 29.40 -2.36
CA THR A 48 -2.31 30.44 -3.26
C THR A 48 -1.53 30.59 -4.58
N GLU A 49 -0.36 29.95 -4.73
CA GLU A 49 0.50 30.04 -5.92
C GLU A 49 0.84 28.65 -6.50
N GLU A 50 0.40 28.38 -7.73
CA GLU A 50 0.47 27.08 -8.40
C GLU A 50 1.91 26.57 -8.66
N SER A 51 2.84 27.43 -9.08
CA SER A 51 4.22 27.00 -9.40
C SER A 51 4.98 26.53 -8.15
N LYS A 52 4.80 27.23 -7.02
CA LYS A 52 5.39 26.78 -5.74
C LYS A 52 4.82 25.43 -5.31
N GLU A 53 3.52 25.21 -5.48
CA GLU A 53 2.87 23.94 -5.17
C GLU A 53 3.41 22.78 -6.02
N ASN A 54 3.59 22.99 -7.32
CA ASN A 54 4.10 21.94 -8.20
C ASN A 54 5.57 21.60 -7.90
N CYS A 55 6.38 22.59 -7.57
CA CYS A 55 7.76 22.37 -7.16
C CYS A 55 7.86 21.55 -5.86
N GLU A 56 7.06 21.90 -4.84
CA GLU A 56 7.05 21.15 -3.57
C GLU A 56 6.50 19.73 -3.73
N LEU A 57 5.44 19.55 -4.54
CA LEU A 57 4.91 18.22 -4.82
C LEU A 57 5.91 17.34 -5.57
N ALA A 58 6.65 17.90 -6.53
CA ALA A 58 7.70 17.18 -7.26
C ALA A 58 8.81 16.67 -6.32
N LYS A 59 9.26 17.50 -5.37
CA LYS A 59 10.24 17.10 -4.33
C LYS A 59 9.70 15.96 -3.48
N VAL A 60 8.50 16.14 -2.95
CA VAL A 60 7.83 15.12 -2.13
C VAL A 60 7.68 13.78 -2.86
N LEU A 61 7.24 13.79 -4.12
CA LEU A 61 7.07 12.57 -4.91
C LEU A 61 8.41 11.88 -5.15
N THR A 62 9.46 12.67 -5.35
CA THR A 62 10.85 12.18 -5.45
C THR A 62 11.33 11.58 -4.12
N ASP A 63 11.02 12.20 -2.98
CA ASP A 63 11.39 11.65 -1.66
C ASP A 63 10.62 10.34 -1.38
N ILE A 64 9.37 10.24 -1.84
CA ILE A 64 8.60 9.00 -1.80
C ILE A 64 9.27 7.91 -2.63
N ASN A 65 9.98 8.19 -3.73
CA ASN A 65 10.76 7.20 -4.47
C ASN A 65 11.95 7.82 -5.20
N GLU A 66 13.11 7.81 -4.54
CA GLU A 66 14.33 8.42 -5.08
C GLU A 66 14.80 7.79 -6.40
N ASN A 67 14.41 6.53 -6.66
CA ASN A 67 14.73 5.82 -7.90
C ASN A 67 13.77 6.18 -9.05
N ASN A 68 12.71 6.94 -8.79
CA ASN A 68 11.72 7.39 -9.78
C ASN A 68 11.41 8.88 -9.57
N PRO A 69 12.42 9.76 -9.76
CA PRO A 69 12.27 11.20 -9.51
C PRO A 69 11.19 11.82 -10.37
N VAL A 70 10.49 12.82 -9.83
CA VAL A 70 9.44 13.56 -10.53
C VAL A 70 9.87 15.01 -10.68
N SER A 71 9.79 15.53 -11.90
CA SER A 71 10.04 16.93 -12.24
C SER A 71 8.80 17.81 -12.05
N GLU A 72 9.02 19.13 -11.93
CA GLU A 72 7.91 20.10 -11.89
C GLU A 72 7.06 20.00 -13.18
N GLU A 73 7.70 19.81 -14.34
CA GLU A 73 7.03 19.67 -15.64
C GLU A 73 6.12 18.45 -15.70
N GLU A 74 6.48 17.35 -15.05
CA GLU A 74 5.64 16.16 -14.95
C GLU A 74 4.42 16.42 -14.08
N VAL A 75 4.58 17.13 -12.96
CA VAL A 75 3.45 17.55 -12.12
C VAL A 75 2.51 18.47 -12.90
N HIS A 76 3.04 19.49 -13.57
CA HIS A 76 2.27 20.40 -14.43
C HIS A 76 1.52 19.64 -15.53
N ARG A 77 2.16 18.65 -16.16
CA ARG A 77 1.54 17.80 -17.18
C ARG A 77 0.42 16.96 -16.59
N ALA A 78 0.66 16.26 -15.49
CA ALA A 78 -0.32 15.43 -14.80
C ALA A 78 -1.54 16.25 -14.36
N ARG A 79 -1.34 17.46 -13.84
CA ARG A 79 -2.42 18.39 -13.48
C ARG A 79 -3.32 18.70 -14.68
N ARG A 80 -2.73 19.00 -15.84
CA ARG A 80 -3.49 19.24 -17.08
C ARG A 80 -4.25 18.01 -17.58
N LEU A 81 -3.69 16.81 -17.41
CA LEU A 81 -4.30 15.56 -17.90
C LEU A 81 -5.39 15.02 -16.96
N TYR A 82 -5.16 15.08 -15.65
CA TYR A 82 -5.98 14.40 -14.65
C TYR A 82 -6.83 15.35 -13.81
N GLY A 83 -6.74 16.67 -14.04
CA GLY A 83 -7.50 17.67 -13.30
C GLY A 83 -7.27 17.53 -11.80
N SER A 84 -8.34 17.48 -11.00
CA SER A 84 -8.27 17.35 -9.54
C SER A 84 -7.72 16.01 -9.03
N LEU A 85 -7.55 15.00 -9.88
CA LEU A 85 -7.07 13.66 -9.48
C LEU A 85 -5.56 13.50 -9.60
N PHE A 86 -4.84 14.50 -10.12
CA PHE A 86 -3.42 14.39 -10.45
C PHE A 86 -2.55 14.01 -9.25
N THR A 87 -2.79 14.58 -8.06
CA THR A 87 -2.00 14.24 -6.86
C THR A 87 -2.24 12.79 -6.44
N SER A 88 -3.49 12.31 -6.39
CA SER A 88 -3.76 10.92 -6.04
C SER A 88 -3.15 9.95 -7.03
N ARG A 89 -3.16 10.29 -8.33
CA ARG A 89 -2.50 9.51 -9.39
C ARG A 89 -1.00 9.41 -9.17
N LEU A 90 -0.32 10.55 -9.08
CA LEU A 90 1.13 10.59 -8.96
C LEU A 90 1.61 9.94 -7.65
N VAL A 91 0.92 10.16 -6.54
CA VAL A 91 1.29 9.50 -5.28
C VAL A 91 1.06 7.99 -5.37
N SER A 92 -0.08 7.53 -5.89
CA SER A 92 -0.35 6.10 -6.06
C SER A 92 0.69 5.43 -6.98
N GLU A 93 1.12 6.12 -8.04
CA GLU A 93 2.19 5.65 -8.93
C GLU A 93 3.52 5.55 -8.19
N GLN A 94 3.92 6.56 -7.41
CA GLN A 94 5.16 6.51 -6.63
C GLN A 94 5.14 5.42 -5.55
N LEU A 95 4.01 5.26 -4.86
CA LEU A 95 3.84 4.18 -3.89
C LEU A 95 3.90 2.80 -4.56
N SER A 96 3.25 2.64 -5.70
CA SER A 96 3.18 1.37 -6.43
C SER A 96 4.50 0.96 -7.06
N THR A 97 5.36 1.92 -7.39
CA THR A 97 6.69 1.65 -7.94
C THR A 97 7.73 1.37 -6.86
N ARG A 98 7.62 1.96 -5.66
CA ARG A 98 8.56 1.72 -4.55
C ARG A 98 8.18 0.56 -3.64
N PHE A 99 6.90 0.43 -3.31
CA PHE A 99 6.44 -0.45 -2.23
C PHE A 99 5.67 -1.66 -2.76
N GLY A 100 5.77 -2.75 -2.00
CA GLY A 100 4.88 -3.89 -2.10
C GLY A 100 4.23 -4.15 -0.75
N ILE A 101 2.94 -4.44 -0.76
CA ILE A 101 2.14 -4.75 0.43
C ILE A 101 1.98 -6.25 0.54
N VAL A 102 2.18 -6.77 1.75
CA VAL A 102 1.90 -8.17 2.09
C VAL A 102 0.77 -8.20 3.11
N SER A 103 -0.45 -8.44 2.63
CA SER A 103 -1.60 -8.60 3.53
C SER A 103 -1.60 -9.96 4.21
N PHE A 104 -1.96 -9.97 5.49
CA PHE A 104 -2.13 -11.14 6.32
C PHE A 104 -3.50 -11.10 7.00
N ALA A 105 -4.02 -12.28 7.32
CA ALA A 105 -5.23 -12.47 8.09
C ALA A 105 -4.91 -12.96 9.49
N SER A 106 -5.72 -12.58 10.47
CA SER A 106 -5.65 -13.14 11.82
C SER A 106 -6.28 -14.53 11.92
N ASP A 107 -7.23 -14.84 11.04
CA ASP A 107 -7.98 -16.11 11.02
C ASP A 107 -7.64 -16.91 9.74
N PRO A 108 -7.12 -18.14 9.84
CA PRO A 108 -6.81 -18.97 8.68
C PRO A 108 -8.06 -19.42 7.91
N LEU A 109 -9.24 -19.35 8.52
CA LEU A 109 -10.51 -19.77 7.94
C LEU A 109 -11.35 -18.58 7.45
N HIS A 110 -10.79 -17.37 7.42
CA HIS A 110 -11.52 -16.16 7.02
C HIS A 110 -12.11 -16.28 5.60
N PRO A 111 -13.44 -16.41 5.42
CA PRO A 111 -14.03 -16.80 4.14
C PRO A 111 -13.71 -15.85 2.98
N LEU A 112 -13.57 -14.55 3.27
CA LEU A 112 -13.26 -13.56 2.25
C LEU A 112 -11.81 -13.61 1.79
N MET A 113 -10.88 -13.97 2.68
CA MET A 113 -9.48 -14.16 2.29
C MET A 113 -9.34 -15.37 1.37
N TRP A 114 -10.12 -16.41 1.65
CA TRP A 114 -10.27 -17.53 0.74
C TRP A 114 -10.88 -17.10 -0.60
N SER A 115 -11.98 -16.33 -0.59
CA SER A 115 -12.64 -15.88 -1.82
C SER A 115 -11.76 -15.00 -2.71
N HIS A 116 -10.94 -14.11 -2.13
CA HIS A 116 -10.12 -13.17 -2.89
C HIS A 116 -8.77 -13.72 -3.31
N TYR A 117 -8.18 -14.62 -2.51
CA TYR A 117 -6.79 -15.05 -2.71
C TYR A 117 -6.61 -16.53 -3.04
N THR A 118 -7.70 -17.29 -3.21
CA THR A 118 -7.68 -18.70 -3.67
C THR A 118 -8.50 -18.89 -4.94
N THR A 119 -8.50 -20.11 -5.51
CA THR A 119 -9.21 -20.43 -6.74
C THR A 119 -10.44 -21.27 -6.41
N ASP A 120 -11.64 -20.71 -6.58
CA ASP A 120 -12.91 -21.41 -6.32
C ASP A 120 -12.99 -22.04 -4.92
N GLY A 121 -12.48 -21.33 -3.90
CA GLY A 121 -12.43 -21.81 -2.52
C GLY A 121 -11.40 -22.91 -2.25
N SER A 122 -10.53 -23.21 -3.23
CA SER A 122 -9.45 -24.18 -3.13
C SER A 122 -8.09 -23.49 -3.24
N GLY A 123 -7.20 -23.81 -2.30
CA GLY A 123 -5.89 -23.18 -2.22
C GLY A 123 -5.13 -23.63 -0.97
N PHE A 124 -4.15 -22.83 -0.58
CA PHE A 124 -3.35 -23.08 0.61
C PHE A 124 -3.42 -21.89 1.56
N VAL A 125 -3.28 -22.19 2.85
CA VAL A 125 -3.04 -21.19 3.88
C VAL A 125 -1.64 -21.40 4.41
N ILE A 126 -0.83 -20.36 4.34
CA ILE A 126 0.53 -20.36 4.88
C ILE A 126 0.49 -19.59 6.20
N GLY A 127 0.91 -20.24 7.28
CA GLY A 127 1.11 -19.62 8.58
C GLY A 127 2.53 -19.06 8.71
N TYR A 128 2.63 -17.81 9.16
CA TYR A 128 3.88 -17.10 9.39
C TYR A 128 4.03 -16.75 10.86
N ASN A 129 5.16 -17.09 11.46
CA ASN A 129 5.45 -16.71 12.83
C ASN A 129 5.52 -15.18 12.96
N PHE A 130 4.74 -14.61 13.88
CA PHE A 130 4.60 -13.16 14.04
C PHE A 130 5.94 -12.47 14.38
N GLU A 131 6.71 -13.04 15.30
CA GLU A 131 8.01 -12.47 15.70
C GLU A 131 9.03 -12.49 14.55
N HIS A 132 8.96 -13.48 13.66
CA HIS A 132 9.82 -13.55 12.48
C HIS A 132 9.42 -12.48 11.46
N LEU A 133 8.12 -12.27 11.24
CA LEU A 133 7.63 -11.19 10.39
C LEU A 133 8.01 -9.81 10.93
N LYS A 134 7.91 -9.61 12.25
CA LYS A 134 8.29 -8.36 12.90
C LYS A 134 9.76 -8.02 12.66
N ARG A 135 10.67 -8.98 12.86
CA ARG A 135 12.11 -8.80 12.56
C ARG A 135 12.38 -8.55 11.07
N LEU A 136 11.64 -9.21 10.18
CA LEU A 136 11.76 -8.96 8.75
C LEU A 136 11.34 -7.53 8.40
N ALA A 137 10.24 -7.07 9.00
CA ALA A 137 9.71 -5.72 8.82
C ALA A 137 10.68 -4.65 9.35
N GLU A 138 11.34 -4.86 10.49
CA GLU A 138 12.35 -3.92 11.02
C GLU A 138 13.48 -3.60 10.03
N VAL A 139 13.78 -4.51 9.11
CA VAL A 139 14.83 -4.34 8.09
C VAL A 139 14.25 -3.88 6.75
N ASN A 140 13.03 -4.30 6.39
CA ASN A 140 12.49 -4.15 5.02
C ASN A 140 11.27 -3.22 4.93
N GLY A 141 10.79 -2.65 6.04
CA GLY A 141 9.62 -1.76 6.05
C GLY A 141 8.98 -1.64 7.43
N PHE A 142 7.71 -2.02 7.52
CA PHE A 142 6.96 -2.03 8.78
C PHE A 142 5.86 -3.08 8.72
N LEU A 143 5.45 -3.56 9.90
CA LEU A 143 4.30 -4.45 10.09
C LEU A 143 3.27 -3.69 10.93
N ARG A 144 2.09 -3.49 10.36
CA ARG A 144 0.99 -2.76 11.02
C ARG A 144 -0.31 -3.54 10.87
N LYS A 145 -1.16 -3.42 11.88
CA LYS A 145 -2.57 -3.78 11.77
C LYS A 145 -3.25 -2.77 10.85
N VAL A 146 -4.16 -3.22 10.01
CA VAL A 146 -4.90 -2.31 9.13
C VAL A 146 -5.83 -1.43 9.97
N GLU A 147 -5.81 -0.13 9.69
CA GLU A 147 -6.73 0.84 10.26
C GLU A 147 -7.85 1.12 9.26
N TYR A 148 -9.10 1.02 9.72
CA TYR A 148 -10.26 1.26 8.88
C TYR A 148 -10.85 2.63 9.15
N SER A 149 -11.18 3.37 8.09
CA SER A 149 -11.75 4.72 8.18
C SER A 149 -12.91 4.93 7.21
N SER A 150 -13.95 5.64 7.63
CA SER A 150 -15.03 6.13 6.74
C SER A 150 -14.55 7.17 5.73
N ARG A 151 -13.34 7.71 5.91
CA ARG A 151 -12.67 8.65 5.00
C ARG A 151 -11.20 8.25 4.84
N PRO A 152 -10.91 7.09 4.20
CA PRO A 152 -9.54 6.68 3.98
C PRO A 152 -8.84 7.72 3.09
N GLY A 153 -7.57 8.00 3.35
CA GLY A 153 -6.81 8.94 2.53
C GLY A 153 -7.12 10.42 2.75
N LEU A 154 -8.00 10.78 3.69
CA LEU A 154 -8.22 12.17 4.08
C LEU A 154 -7.03 12.66 4.92
N ILE A 155 -5.94 13.02 4.26
CA ILE A 155 -4.83 13.73 4.88
C ILE A 155 -5.09 15.22 4.69
N THR A 156 -5.57 15.86 5.75
CA THR A 156 -5.85 17.31 5.73
C THR A 156 -4.57 18.10 5.98
N GLY A 157 -4.17 18.94 5.02
CA GLY A 157 -3.16 19.97 5.24
C GLY A 157 -2.34 20.33 3.99
N PRO A 158 -1.79 21.56 3.92
CA PRO A 158 -1.29 22.14 2.67
C PRO A 158 -0.17 21.35 2.01
N VAL A 159 0.66 20.68 2.83
CA VAL A 159 1.81 19.87 2.40
C VAL A 159 2.05 18.82 3.48
N VAL A 160 1.12 17.89 3.72
CA VAL A 160 1.30 16.81 4.74
C VAL A 160 1.77 15.52 4.08
N LEU A 161 2.63 15.68 3.08
CA LEU A 161 3.61 14.69 2.69
C LEU A 161 5.03 15.07 3.21
N VAL A 162 5.15 16.12 4.05
CA VAL A 162 6.43 16.72 4.52
C VAL A 162 7.25 15.83 5.47
N SER A 163 6.76 14.64 5.78
CA SER A 163 7.68 13.57 6.10
C SER A 163 7.08 12.27 5.56
N PRO A 164 7.57 11.77 4.40
CA PRO A 164 7.18 10.47 3.89
C PRO A 164 7.31 9.42 4.99
N GLU A 165 8.37 9.50 5.81
CA GLU A 165 8.60 8.58 6.92
C GLU A 165 7.46 8.50 7.94
N SER A 166 6.83 9.62 8.32
CA SER A 166 5.75 9.59 9.32
C SER A 166 4.40 9.13 8.78
N ASN A 167 4.11 9.41 7.51
CA ASN A 167 2.77 9.23 6.95
C ASN A 167 2.66 8.02 6.01
N LEU A 168 3.77 7.53 5.46
CA LEU A 168 3.79 6.33 4.61
C LEU A 168 3.19 5.11 5.31
N PRO A 169 3.48 4.82 6.59
CA PRO A 169 2.86 3.68 7.27
C PRO A 169 1.34 3.81 7.34
N ILE A 170 0.82 5.01 7.54
CA ILE A 170 -0.63 5.27 7.59
C ILE A 170 -1.24 5.08 6.19
N LEU A 171 -0.63 5.67 5.16
CA LEU A 171 -1.09 5.57 3.78
C LEU A 171 -1.15 4.13 3.26
N LEU A 172 -0.17 3.31 3.64
CA LEU A 172 -0.03 1.93 3.19
C LEU A 172 -0.77 0.90 4.08
N SER A 173 -1.37 1.33 5.20
CA SER A 173 -2.10 0.44 6.13
C SER A 173 -3.50 0.95 6.50
N MET A 174 -4.02 1.94 5.78
CA MET A 174 -5.37 2.45 5.98
C MET A 174 -6.29 2.02 4.84
N LYS A 175 -7.41 1.40 5.19
CA LYS A 175 -8.46 0.99 4.24
C LYS A 175 -9.78 1.68 4.53
N SER A 176 -10.69 1.64 3.56
CA SER A 176 -12.07 2.08 3.80
C SER A 176 -12.75 1.17 4.84
N GLU A 177 -13.59 1.74 5.69
CA GLU A 177 -14.50 0.99 6.58
C GLU A 177 -15.38 -0.01 5.82
N HIS A 178 -15.66 0.23 4.53
CA HIS A 178 -16.35 -0.73 3.68
C HIS A 178 -15.60 -2.05 3.52
N TRP A 179 -14.29 -2.09 3.74
CA TRP A 179 -13.44 -3.29 3.72
C TRP A 179 -13.11 -3.83 5.14
N SER A 180 -13.69 -3.24 6.20
CA SER A 180 -13.42 -3.65 7.59
C SER A 180 -13.76 -5.11 7.90
N TYR A 181 -14.63 -5.70 7.09
CA TYR A 181 -14.95 -7.12 7.16
C TYR A 181 -13.77 -8.05 6.82
N GLU A 182 -12.67 -7.55 6.20
CA GLU A 182 -11.49 -8.37 5.88
C GLU A 182 -10.70 -8.74 7.13
N GLY A 183 -10.75 -7.91 8.18
CA GLY A 183 -10.15 -8.18 9.48
C GLY A 183 -8.62 -8.34 9.46
N GLU A 184 -7.93 -7.54 8.63
CA GLU A 184 -6.46 -7.60 8.43
C GLU A 184 -5.64 -6.90 9.53
#